data_AF-A0A357TJK6-F1
#
_entry.id   AF-A0A357TJK6-F1
#
_cell.length_a   1.000
_cell.length_b   1.000
_cell.length_c   1.000
_cell.angle_alpha   90.00
_cell.angle_beta   90.00
_cell.angle_gamma   90.00
#
_symmetry.space_group_name_H-M   'P 1'
#
loop_
_entity.id
_entity.type
_entity.pdbx_description
1 polymer ?
#
loop_
_entity_poly.entity_id
_entity_poly.type
_entity_poly.pdbx_seq_one_letter_code
_entity_poly.pdbx_strand_id
1 'polypeptide(L)'
;MSSLIAWILRAIPFGTIIMYGALGETLTEKSGNLNLGVPGIMYLGGFAGFASAYYYEKLSANPSAFVCVILALLCALIASALGGLIYAFLTITLRANQNVT
;
A
#
# COMPACT_ATOMS: atom_id res chain seq x y z
N MET A 1 -2.49 19.56 -26.80
CA MET A 1 -2.17 20.29 -25.54
C MET A 1 -2.91 19.75 -24.31
N SER A 2 -4.17 19.29 -24.40
CA SER A 2 -4.90 18.75 -23.25
C SER A 2 -4.28 17.49 -22.63
N SER A 3 -3.79 16.54 -23.45
CA SER A 3 -3.23 15.28 -22.95
C SER A 3 -1.92 15.46 -22.18
N LEU A 4 -1.07 16.41 -22.60
CA LEU A 4 0.19 16.71 -21.91
C LEU A 4 -0.07 17.23 -20.48
N ILE A 5 -1.01 18.17 -20.36
CA ILE A 5 -1.43 18.71 -19.05
C ILE A 5 -2.03 17.60 -18.19
N ALA A 6 -2.87 16.73 -18.76
CA ALA A 6 -3.46 15.60 -18.04
C ALA A 6 -2.41 14.59 -17.54
N TRP A 7 -1.36 14.31 -18.31
CA TRP A 7 -0.27 13.43 -17.89
C TRP A 7 0.56 14.03 -16.77
N ILE A 8 0.90 15.33 -16.86
CA ILE A 8 1.63 16.04 -15.79
C ILE A 8 0.83 16.03 -14.49
N LEU A 9 -0.49 16.27 -14.56
CA LEU A 9 -1.36 16.24 -13.38
C LEU A 9 -1.44 14.86 -12.74
N ARG A 10 -1.41 13.77 -13.53
CA ARG A 10 -1.42 12.39 -13.00
C ARG A 10 -0.06 11.93 -12.50
N ALA A 11 1.04 12.49 -13.01
CA ALA A 11 2.37 12.18 -12.55
C ALA A 11 2.58 12.54 -11.07
N ILE A 12 1.93 13.60 -10.58
CA ILE A 12 2.02 14.06 -9.20
C ILE A 12 1.51 12.99 -8.21
N PRO A 13 0.23 12.57 -8.22
CA PRO A 13 -0.27 11.57 -7.28
C PRO A 13 0.45 10.23 -7.42
N PHE A 14 0.78 9.82 -8.64
CA PHE A 14 1.50 8.57 -8.88
C PHE A 14 2.92 8.61 -8.27
N GLY A 15 3.63 9.73 -8.45
CA GLY A 15 4.94 9.98 -7.86
C GLY A 15 4.88 10.02 -6.33
N THR A 16 3.84 10.62 -5.74
CA THR A 16 3.64 10.64 -4.29
C THR A 16 3.47 9.23 -3.71
N ILE A 17 2.67 8.37 -4.36
CA ILE A 17 2.48 6.98 -3.94
C ILE A 17 3.82 6.24 -3.93
N ILE A 18 4.60 6.35 -5.02
CA ILE A 18 5.92 5.71 -5.13
C ILE A 18 6.89 6.28 -4.10
N MET A 19 6.85 7.59 -3.83
CA MET A 19 7.70 8.24 -2.82
C MET A 19 7.48 7.62 -1.43
N TYR A 20 6.23 7.37 -1.03
CA TYR A 20 5.95 6.70 0.24
C TYR A 20 6.49 5.27 0.29
N GLY A 21 6.38 4.52 -0.80
CA GLY A 21 6.98 3.19 -0.92
C GLY A 21 8.51 3.23 -0.80
N ALA A 22 9.16 4.14 -1.53
CA ALA A 22 10.61 4.30 -1.53
C ALA A 22 11.17 4.75 -0.16
N LEU A 23 10.44 5.58 0.57
CA LEU A 23 10.80 5.97 1.94
C LEU A 23 10.80 4.77 2.89
N GLY A 24 9.77 3.91 2.81
CA GLY A 24 9.72 2.66 3.58
C GLY A 24 10.84 1.70 3.21
N GLU A 25 11.14 1.60 1.91
CA GLU A 25 12.24 0.77 1.42
C GLU A 25 13.60 1.25 1.92
N THR A 26 13.87 2.55 1.83
CA THR A 26 15.10 3.17 2.34
C THR A 26 15.31 2.87 3.83
N LEU A 27 14.24 2.88 4.63
CA LEU A 27 14.31 2.50 6.05
C LEU A 27 14.67 1.02 6.23
N THR A 28 14.09 0.15 5.40
CA THR A 28 14.32 -1.30 5.46
C THR A 28 15.75 -1.64 4.99
N GLU A 29 16.23 -1.00 3.92
CA GLU A 29 17.60 -1.15 3.43
C GLU A 29 18.64 -0.76 4.48
N LYS A 30 18.40 0.33 5.23
CA LYS A 30 19.26 0.74 6.35
C LYS A 30 19.32 -0.30 7.47
N SER A 31 18.31 -1.15 7.60
CA SER A 31 18.31 -2.28 8.54
C SER A 31 19.03 -3.53 8.00
N GLY A 32 19.53 -3.50 6.77
CA GLY A 32 20.24 -4.60 6.12
C GLY A 32 19.32 -5.60 5.39
N ASN A 33 18.08 -5.21 5.08
CA ASN A 33 17.09 -6.07 4.42
C ASN A 33 16.49 -5.31 3.23
N LEU A 34 16.47 -5.92 2.04
CA LEU A 34 15.93 -5.30 0.83
C LEU A 34 14.49 -5.78 0.63
N ASN A 35 13.49 -4.92 0.79
CA ASN A 35 12.06 -5.25 0.67
C ASN A 35 11.49 -5.01 -0.75
N LEU A 36 11.94 -5.85 -1.68
CA LEU A 36 11.38 -5.91 -3.04
C LEU A 36 9.89 -6.33 -3.08
N GLY A 37 9.31 -6.74 -1.94
CA GLY A 37 7.88 -7.00 -1.78
C GLY A 37 7.01 -5.73 -1.63
N VAL A 38 7.59 -4.54 -1.39
CA VAL A 38 6.85 -3.29 -1.14
C VAL A 38 5.74 -3.01 -2.16
N PRO A 39 5.94 -3.11 -3.48
CA PRO A 39 4.87 -2.83 -4.45
C PRO A 39 3.65 -3.74 -4.27
N GLY A 40 3.86 -5.02 -3.99
CA GLY A 40 2.79 -5.99 -3.74
C GLY A 40 2.03 -5.68 -2.43
N ILE A 41 2.76 -5.31 -1.38
CA ILE A 41 2.18 -4.92 -0.09
C ILE A 41 1.32 -3.66 -0.23
N MET A 42 1.78 -2.68 -1.03
CA MET A 42 1.01 -1.46 -1.34
C MET A 42 -0.29 -1.78 -2.08
N TYR A 43 -0.27 -2.72 -3.04
CA TYR A 43 -1.49 -3.17 -3.73
C TYR A 43 -2.47 -3.86 -2.78
N LEU A 44 -1.98 -4.71 -1.86
CA LEU A 44 -2.82 -5.35 -0.84
C LEU A 44 -3.54 -4.32 0.03
N GLY A 45 -2.82 -3.30 0.52
CA GLY A 45 -3.41 -2.21 1.29
C GLY A 45 -4.45 -1.41 0.50
N GLY A 46 -4.13 -1.06 -0.75
CA GLY A 46 -5.05 -0.33 -1.63
C GLY A 46 -6.34 -1.09 -1.90
N PHE A 47 -6.25 -2.40 -2.19
CA PHE A 47 -7.43 -3.25 -2.37
C PHE A 47 -8.25 -3.39 -1.09
N ALA A 48 -7.61 -3.63 0.06
CA ALA A 48 -8.31 -3.76 1.34
C ALA A 48 -9.06 -2.48 1.74
N GLY A 49 -8.44 -1.31 1.54
CA GLY A 49 -9.08 -0.02 1.74
C GLY A 49 -10.30 0.17 0.83
N PHE A 50 -10.16 -0.09 -0.47
CA PHE A 50 -11.28 -0.04 -1.41
C PHE A 50 -12.42 -1.00 -1.04
N ALA A 51 -12.09 -2.27 -0.77
CA ALA A 51 -13.08 -3.31 -0.47
C ALA A 51 -13.89 -2.94 0.79
N SER A 52 -13.22 -2.47 1.84
CA SER A 52 -13.89 -2.06 3.08
C SER A 52 -14.82 -0.86 2.88
N ALA A 53 -14.42 0.15 2.10
CA ALA A 53 -15.27 1.29 1.74
C ALA A 53 -16.50 0.84 0.93
N TYR A 54 -16.28 0.00 -0.08
CA TYR A 54 -17.35 -0.54 -0.93
C TYR A 54 -18.39 -1.32 -0.13
N TYR A 55 -17.95 -2.24 0.74
CA TYR A 55 -18.87 -3.02 1.57
C TYR A 55 -19.57 -2.15 2.63
N TYR A 56 -18.88 -1.17 3.21
CA TYR A 56 -19.49 -0.25 4.17
C TYR A 56 -20.63 0.56 3.55
N GLU A 57 -20.45 1.10 2.34
CA GLU A 57 -21.51 1.83 1.64
C GLU A 57 -22.69 0.94 1.25
N LYS A 58 -22.44 -0.34 0.94
CA LYS A 58 -23.51 -1.28 0.53
C LYS A 58 -24.32 -1.83 1.70
N LEU A 59 -23.70 -2.06 2.85
CA LEU A 59 -24.32 -2.73 4.00
C LEU A 59 -24.93 -1.75 5.01
N SER A 60 -24.53 -0.48 4.96
CA SER A 60 -24.99 0.53 5.91
C SER A 60 -26.21 1.27 5.38
N ALA A 61 -27.28 1.36 6.19
CA ALA A 61 -28.51 2.06 5.80
C ALA A 61 -28.33 3.58 5.69
N ASN A 62 -27.41 4.16 6.49
CA ASN A 62 -27.04 5.57 6.46
C ASN A 62 -25.50 5.69 6.59
N PRO A 63 -24.75 5.50 5.49
CA PRO A 63 -23.28 5.53 5.53
C PRO A 63 -22.76 6.93 5.85
N SER A 64 -21.87 7.02 6.83
CA SER A 64 -21.17 8.27 7.17
C SER A 64 -19.83 8.31 6.44
N ALA A 65 -19.57 9.40 5.71
CA ALA A 65 -18.32 9.60 4.98
C ALA A 65 -17.08 9.52 5.90
N PHE A 66 -17.18 10.07 7.11
CA PHE A 66 -16.08 10.06 8.07
C PHE A 66 -15.72 8.64 8.53
N VAL A 67 -16.73 7.82 8.82
CA VAL A 67 -16.54 6.42 9.24
C VAL A 67 -15.97 5.58 8.09
N CYS A 68 -16.43 5.83 6.85
CA CYS A 68 -15.91 5.17 5.65
C CYS A 68 -14.41 5.38 5.49
N VAL A 69 -13.93 6.63 5.63
CA VAL A 69 -12.50 6.96 5.52
C VAL A 69 -11.68 6.26 6.60
N ILE A 70 -12.14 6.27 7.85
CA ILE A 70 -11.43 5.60 8.96
C ILE A 70 -11.36 4.09 8.72
N LEU A 71 -12.46 3.47 8.31
CA LEU A 71 -12.51 2.04 8.05
C LEU A 71 -11.57 1.67 6.90
N ALA A 72 -11.60 2.42 5.80
CA ALA A 72 -10.71 2.23 4.67
C ALA A 72 -9.24 2.33 5.06
N LEU A 73 -8.88 3.34 5.86
CA LEU A 73 -7.52 3.53 6.33
C LEU A 73 -7.07 2.38 7.25
N LEU A 74 -7.92 1.96 8.20
CA LEU A 74 -7.60 0.87 9.12
C LEU A 74 -7.44 -0.47 8.37
N CYS A 75 -8.35 -0.80 7.47
CA CYS A 75 -8.25 -2.01 6.66
C CYS A 75 -7.00 -2.00 5.77
N ALA A 76 -6.66 -0.87 5.15
CA ALA A 76 -5.45 -0.72 4.36
C ALA A 76 -4.17 -0.93 5.20
N LEU A 77 -4.14 -0.34 6.41
CA LEU A 77 -3.01 -0.49 7.34
C LEU A 77 -2.83 -1.93 7.82
N ILE A 78 -3.91 -2.57 8.25
CA ILE A 78 -3.87 -3.96 8.75
C ILE A 78 -3.44 -4.93 7.63
N ALA A 79 -4.02 -4.81 6.44
CA ALA A 79 -3.66 -5.67 5.32
C ALA A 79 -2.19 -5.49 4.90
N SER A 80 -1.71 -4.24 4.86
CA SER A 80 -0.30 -3.94 4.55
C SER A 80 0.65 -4.47 5.63
N ALA A 81 0.28 -4.33 6.91
CA ALA A 81 1.07 -4.84 8.03
C ALA A 81 1.19 -6.36 7.99
N LEU A 82 0.09 -7.07 7.70
CA LEU A 82 0.11 -8.52 7.55
C LEU A 82 0.96 -8.96 6.35
N GLY A 83 0.86 -8.26 5.21
CA GLY A 83 1.72 -8.50 4.05
C GLY A 83 3.20 -8.30 4.36
N GLY A 84 3.54 -7.22 5.07
CA GLY A 84 4.89 -6.94 5.54
C GLY A 84 5.40 -7.98 6.55
N LEU A 85 4.53 -8.50 7.41
CA LEU A 85 4.89 -9.53 8.39
C LEU A 85 5.20 -10.87 7.72
N ILE A 86 4.43 -11.24 6.69
CA ILE A 86 4.73 -12.41 5.85
C ILE A 86 6.09 -12.23 5.17
N TYR A 87 6.34 -11.07 4.57
CA TYR A 87 7.63 -10.78 3.95
C TYR A 87 8.78 -10.90 4.96
N ALA A 88 8.65 -10.26 6.13
CA ALA A 88 9.64 -10.31 7.18
C ALA A 88 9.90 -11.73 7.67
N PHE A 89 8.86 -12.56 7.84
CA PHE A 89 9.02 -13.96 8.21
C PHE A 89 9.84 -14.73 7.16
N LEU A 90 9.52 -14.56 5.87
CA LEU A 90 10.24 -15.24 4.80
C LEU A 90 11.70 -14.78 4.69
N THR A 91 11.98 -13.48 4.81
CA THR A 91 13.32 -12.95 4.52
C THR A 91 14.23 -12.91 5.74
N ILE A 92 13.68 -12.64 6.93
CA ILE A 92 14.46 -12.58 8.18
C ILE A 92 14.57 -13.98 8.79
N THR A 93 13.46 -14.70 8.95
CA THR A 93 13.47 -16.02 9.62
C THR A 93 13.92 -17.13 8.70
N LEU A 94 13.35 -17.22 7.48
CA LEU A 94 13.68 -18.30 6.54
C LEU A 94 14.83 -17.97 5.58
N ARG A 95 15.37 -16.74 5.63
CA ARG A 95 16.46 -16.28 4.76
C ARG A 95 16.17 -16.48 3.27
N ALA A 96 14.91 -16.31 2.87
CA ALA A 96 14.53 -16.34 1.46
C ALA A 96 15.30 -15.25 0.71
N ASN A 97 15.83 -15.59 -0.48
CA ASN A 97 16.54 -14.63 -1.31
C ASN A 97 15.58 -13.52 -1.76
N GLN A 98 16.00 -12.29 -1.56
CA GLN A 98 15.24 -11.09 -1.92
C GLN A 98 15.58 -10.63 -3.33
N ASN A 99 16.78 -10.93 -3.82
CA ASN A 99 17.27 -10.45 -5.09
C ASN A 99 16.67 -11.24 -6.26
N VAL A 100 16.20 -10.52 -7.28
CA VAL A 100 15.82 -11.11 -8.55
C VAL A 100 17.08 -11.18 -9.42
N THR A 101 17.66 -12.38 -9.56
CA THR A 101 18.72 -12.70 -10.53
C THR A 101 18.11 -13.23 -11.81
#